data_AF-A0A377ZPZ1-F1
#
_entry.id   AF-A0A377ZPZ1-F1
#
_cell.length_a   1.000
_cell.length_b   1.000
_cell.length_c   1.000
_cell.angle_alpha   90.00
_cell.angle_beta   90.00
_cell.angle_gamma   90.00
#
_symmetry.space_group_name_H-M   'P 1'
#
loop_
_entity.id
_entity.type
_entity.pdbx_description
1 polymer ?
#
loop_
_entity_poly.entity_id
_entity_poly.type
_entity_poly.pdbx_seq_one_letter_code
_entity_poly.pdbx_strand_id
1 'polypeptide(L)' 'MVAVQGRSLTLPSGAGHDAIAIAERWPSAMLFVRCLGGVSHHPAESVTAADVGWLSTLSPGR' A
#
# COMPACT_ATOMS: atom_id res chain seq x y z
N MET A 1 17.01 4.87 -14.15
CA MET A 1 15.74 5.59 -14.04
C MET A 1 14.65 4.54 -13.94
N VAL A 2 14.07 4.32 -12.75
CA VAL A 2 13.00 3.33 -12.55
C VAL A 2 11.74 3.91 -13.21
N ALA A 3 11.14 3.18 -14.14
CA ALA A 3 9.87 3.58 -14.72
C ALA A 3 8.76 3.32 -13.68
N VAL A 4 7.97 4.35 -13.37
CA VAL A 4 6.75 4.15 -12.59
C VAL A 4 5.71 3.51 -13.52
N GLN A 5 5.38 2.24 -13.29
CA GLN A 5 4.35 1.58 -14.08
C GLN A 5 2.97 2.05 -13.60
N GLY A 6 2.35 2.94 -14.39
CA GLY A 6 0.92 3.19 -14.33
C GLY A 6 0.48 4.49 -13.65
N ARG A 7 -0.85 4.65 -13.61
CA ARG A 7 -1.54 5.78 -13.00
C ARG A 7 -1.86 5.42 -11.55
N SER A 8 -1.45 6.24 -10.58
CA SER A 8 -1.88 6.09 -9.20
C SER A 8 -3.33 6.53 -9.07
N LEU A 9 -4.16 5.70 -8.45
CA LEU A 9 -5.48 6.11 -8.01
C LEU A 9 -5.35 6.94 -6.73
N THR A 10 -6.14 8.00 -6.61
CA THR A 10 -6.23 8.76 -5.35
C THR A 10 -7.15 8.00 -4.40
N LEU A 11 -6.57 7.40 -3.37
CA LEU A 11 -7.30 6.71 -2.31
C LEU A 11 -6.85 7.27 -0.95
N PRO A 12 -7.64 8.14 -0.30
CA PRO A 12 -7.28 8.68 1.00
C PRO A 12 -7.31 7.57 2.06
N SER A 13 -6.33 7.57 2.96
CA SER A 13 -6.36 6.70 4.13
C SER A 13 -7.36 7.23 5.17
N GLY A 14 -8.28 6.38 5.62
CA GLY A 14 -9.14 6.67 6.77
C GLY A 14 -8.43 6.50 8.12
N ALA A 15 -7.25 5.87 8.15
CA ALA A 15 -6.48 5.59 9.36
C ALA A 15 -5.16 6.37 9.41
N GLY A 16 -4.66 6.58 10.64
CA GLY A 16 -3.33 7.13 10.88
C GLY A 16 -2.23 6.14 10.47
N HIS A 17 -1.17 6.65 9.87
CA HIS A 17 0.03 5.88 9.48
C HIS A 17 1.28 6.74 9.70
N ASP A 18 2.41 6.12 9.99
CA ASP A 18 3.70 6.83 10.15
C ASP A 18 4.06 7.65 8.90
N ALA A 19 3.65 7.17 7.72
CA ALA A 19 3.80 7.87 6.45
C ALA A 19 3.20 9.29 6.50
N ILE A 20 2.11 9.51 7.25
CA ILE A 20 1.49 10.84 7.42
C ILE A 20 2.45 11.75 8.19
N ALA A 21 3.04 11.26 9.28
CA ALA A 21 3.94 12.05 10.13
C ALA A 21 5.21 12.48 9.40
N ILE A 22 5.74 11.63 8.50
CA ILE A 22 6.97 11.93 7.76
C ILE A 22 6.73 12.67 6.44
N ALA A 23 5.49 12.68 5.92
CA ALA A 23 5.15 13.28 4.63
C ALA A 23 5.41 14.79 4.56
N GLU A 24 5.42 15.48 5.71
CA GLU A 24 5.75 16.91 5.78
C GLU A 24 7.18 17.22 5.32
N ARG A 25 8.09 16.25 5.45
CA ARG A 25 9.52 16.45 5.16
C ARG A 25 10.03 15.65 3.97
N TRP A 26 9.37 14.55 3.61
CA TRP A 26 9.83 13.63 2.57
C TRP A 26 8.69 13.22 1.63
N PRO A 27 8.93 13.16 0.29
CA PRO A 27 7.97 12.58 -0.64
C PRO A 27 7.62 11.16 -0.21
N SER A 28 6.35 10.96 0.15
CA SER A 28 5.87 9.72 0.75
C SER A 28 4.59 9.28 0.03
N ALA A 29 4.43 7.97 -0.13
CA ALA A 29 3.24 7.36 -0.68
C ALA A 29 2.94 6.05 0.07
N MET A 30 1.68 5.65 0.10
CA MET A 30 1.25 4.38 0.67
C MET A 30 0.76 3.46 -0.45
N LEU A 31 1.10 2.18 -0.36
CA LEU A 31 0.59 1.13 -1.24
C LEU A 31 -0.39 0.28 -0.45
N PHE A 32 -1.66 0.33 -0.83
CA PHE A 32 -2.69 -0.49 -0.20
C PHE A 32 -2.88 -1.82 -0.93
N VAL A 33 -3.06 -2.88 -0.15
CA VAL A 33 -3.53 -4.19 -0.62
C VAL A 33 -4.95 -4.42 -0.10
N ARG A 34 -5.67 -5.35 -0.73
CA ARG A 34 -7.02 -5.70 -0.29
C ARG A 34 -6.95 -6.55 0.98
N CYS A 35 -7.86 -6.27 1.92
CA CYS A 35 -8.14 -7.11 3.08
C CYS A 35 -9.59 -7.63 2.97
N LEU A 36 -9.83 -8.87 3.38
CA LEU A 36 -11.15 -9.50 3.32
C LEU A 36 -12.18 -8.65 4.09
N GLY A 37 -13.18 -8.13 3.38
CA GLY A 37 -14.23 -7.29 3.97
C GLY A 37 -13.75 -5.97 4.58
N GLY A 38 -12.48 -5.59 4.41
CA GLY A 38 -11.90 -4.38 5.04
C GLY A 38 -11.80 -4.48 6.57
N VAL A 39 -11.87 -5.68 7.13
CA VAL A 39 -11.76 -5.90 8.58
C VAL A 39 -10.32 -5.67 9.02
N SER A 40 -10.12 -4.89 10.09
CA SER A 40 -8.81 -4.65 10.69
C SER A 40 -8.91 -4.57 12.21
N HIS A 41 -7.80 -4.80 12.92
CA HIS A 41 -7.72 -4.86 14.40
C HIS A 41 -8.68 -5.91 15.00
N HIS A 42 -8.93 -6.99 14.26
CA HIS A 42 -9.81 -8.06 14.66
C HIS A 42 -9.21 -9.40 14.21
N PRO A 43 -9.39 -10.51 14.95
CA PRO A 43 -8.83 -11.82 14.58
C PRO A 43 -9.25 -12.36 13.19
N ALA A 44 -10.27 -11.78 12.57
CA ALA A 44 -10.73 -12.13 11.23
C ALA A 44 -10.03 -11.33 10.10
N GLU A 45 -9.17 -10.38 10.44
CA GLU A 45 -8.33 -9.65 9.49
C GLU A 45 -7.47 -10.63 8.69
N SER A 46 -7.55 -10.57 7.36
CA SER A 46 -6.89 -11.54 6.50
C SER A 46 -6.63 -11.01 5.10
N VAL A 47 -5.50 -11.42 4.54
CA VAL A 47 -5.05 -11.14 3.18
C VAL A 47 -4.65 -12.44 2.50
N THR A 48 -4.73 -12.49 1.17
CA THR A 48 -4.24 -13.66 0.42
C THR A 48 -2.81 -13.47 -0.04
N ALA A 49 -2.11 -14.57 -0.33
CA ALA A 49 -0.78 -14.51 -0.94
C ALA A 49 -0.80 -13.79 -2.29
N ALA A 50 -1.91 -13.79 -3.02
CA ALA A 50 -2.06 -13.02 -4.25
C ALA A 50 -2.13 -11.52 -3.97
N ASP A 51 -2.83 -11.07 -2.91
CA ASP A 51 -2.92 -9.65 -2.55
C ASP A 51 -1.53 -9.08 -2.18
N VAL A 52 -0.68 -9.88 -1.53
CA VAL A 52 0.68 -9.49 -1.12
C VAL A 52 1.71 -9.73 -2.22
N GLY A 53 1.57 -10.80 -3.00
CA GLY A 53 2.56 -11.23 -3.99
C GLY A 53 2.83 -10.21 -5.11
N TRP A 54 1.82 -9.41 -5.48
CA TRP A 54 2.03 -8.30 -6.41
C TRP A 54 2.93 -7.20 -5.82
N LEU A 55 2.86 -6.95 -4.52
CA LEU A 55 3.70 -5.98 -3.83
C LEU A 55 5.15 -6.49 -3.69
N SER A 56 5.34 -7.78 -3.40
CA SER A 56 6.68 -8.36 -3.23
C SER A 56 7.44 -8.55 -4.55
N THR A 57 6.74 -8.54 -5.69
CA THR A 57 7.33 -8.71 -7.03
C THR A 57 7.59 -7.39 -7.75
N LEU A 58 7.54 -6.24 -7.04
CA LEU A 58 8.08 -4.98 -7.53
C LEU A 58 9.61 -5.11 -7.70
N SER A 59 10.02 -5.69 -8.83
CA SER A 59 11.40 -5.87 -9.23
C SER A 59 12.04 -4.51 -9.55
N PRO A 60 13.24 -4.20 -9.05
CA PRO A 60 13.96 -2.99 -9.42
C PRO A 60 14.50 -3.16 -10.84
N GLY A 61 13.69 -2.88 -11.87
CA GLY A 61 14.23 -2.95 -13.24
C GLY A 61 13.28 -3.06 -14.43
N ARG A 62 12.03 -2.57 -14.36
CA ARG A 62 11.27 -2.36 -15.60
C ARG A 62 10.39 -1.13 -15.58
#